data_AF-A0A970BNF0-F1
#
_entry.id   AF-A0A970BNF0-F1
#
_cell.length_a   1.000
_cell.length_b   1.000
_cell.length_c   1.000
_cell.angle_alpha   90.00
_cell.angle_beta   90.00
_cell.angle_gamma   90.00
#
_symmetry.space_group_name_H-M   'P 1'
#
loop_
_entity.id
_entity.type
_entity.pdbx_description
1 polymer ?
#
loop_
_entity_poly.entity_id
_entity_poly.type
_entity_poly.pdbx_seq_one_letter_code
_entity_poly.pdbx_strand_id
1 'polypeptide(L)'
;MFSFSPREQKILLIFAVLLIAGFFLRSGLQETWGIEFISRDQHVTEEGNLLQNESESRSGAEKQLEIVVHVAGAVKAPGVYTLEEGARYYQAVEKAGGALPEADLDRINLARPLVDGEQVYIPFTGDEGPSAAALESEGKINLNSASILELQSLPGIGEV
;
A
#
# COMPACT_ATOMS: atom_id res chain seq x y z
N MET A 1 7.06 20.76 -38.95
CA MET A 1 8.18 19.91 -39.41
C MET A 1 9.47 20.62 -39.03
N PHE A 2 10.00 20.36 -37.83
CA PHE A 2 11.23 21.00 -37.37
C PHE A 2 12.42 20.13 -37.82
N SER A 3 13.20 20.60 -38.79
CA SER A 3 14.42 19.91 -39.25
C SER A 3 15.58 20.32 -38.35
N PHE A 4 15.92 19.47 -37.38
CA PHE A 4 17.05 19.73 -36.47
C PHE A 4 18.37 19.34 -37.13
N SER A 5 19.37 20.22 -37.02
CA SER A 5 20.69 20.00 -37.61
C SER A 5 21.48 18.92 -36.83
N PRO A 6 22.45 18.21 -37.46
CA PRO A 6 23.17 17.11 -36.83
C PRO A 6 24.02 17.52 -35.62
N ARG A 7 24.24 18.82 -35.41
CA ARG A 7 24.93 19.36 -34.23
C ARG A 7 23.98 19.62 -33.06
N GLU A 8 22.76 20.08 -33.35
CA GLU A 8 21.71 20.30 -32.34
C GLU A 8 21.14 18.98 -31.80
N GLN A 9 21.06 17.95 -32.63
CA GLN A 9 20.62 16.62 -32.21
C GLN A 9 21.54 16.00 -31.14
N LYS A 10 22.86 16.26 -31.22
CA LYS A 10 23.83 15.77 -30.21
C LYS A 10 23.67 16.49 -28.87
N ILE A 11 23.42 17.79 -28.90
CA ILE A 11 23.18 18.60 -27.69
C ILE A 11 21.87 18.16 -27.03
N LEU A 12 20.84 17.90 -27.83
CA LEU A 12 19.54 17.43 -27.35
C LEU A 12 19.65 16.02 -26.73
N LEU A 13 20.45 15.13 -27.32
CA LEU A 13 20.73 13.80 -26.75
C LEU A 13 21.39 13.86 -25.37
N ILE A 14 22.38 14.74 -25.19
CA ILE A 14 23.08 14.90 -23.91
C ILE A 14 22.11 15.43 -22.83
N PHE A 15 21.25 16.37 -23.18
CA PHE A 15 20.22 16.89 -22.27
C PHE A 15 19.18 15.82 -21.91
N ALA A 16 18.74 15.01 -22.87
CA ALA A 16 17.82 13.91 -22.61
C ALA A 16 18.42 12.89 -21.63
N VAL A 17 19.69 12.53 -21.79
CA VAL A 17 20.40 11.61 -20.88
C VAL A 17 20.55 12.21 -19.48
N LEU A 18 20.86 13.51 -19.37
CA LEU A 18 20.96 14.20 -18.07
C LEU A 18 19.60 14.33 -17.37
N LEU A 19 18.52 14.55 -18.12
CA LEU A 19 17.17 14.60 -17.57
C LEU A 19 16.72 13.21 -17.07
N ILE A 20 17.06 12.14 -17.80
CA ILE A 20 16.83 10.77 -17.36
C ILE A 20 17.64 10.49 -16.09
N ALA A 21 18.95 10.76 -16.09
CA ALA A 21 19.82 10.53 -14.92
C ALA A 21 19.39 11.34 -13.67
N GLY A 22 18.95 12.59 -13.86
CA GLY A 22 18.43 13.43 -12.78
C GLY A 22 17.06 12.99 -12.26
N PHE A 23 16.21 12.45 -13.12
CA PHE A 23 14.95 11.81 -12.73
C PHE A 23 15.23 10.59 -11.84
N PHE A 24 16.17 9.73 -12.25
CA PHE A 24 16.60 8.54 -11.50
C PHE A 24 17.19 8.82 -10.11
N LEU A 25 17.73 10.02 -9.86
CA LEU A 25 18.24 10.40 -8.54
C LEU A 25 17.12 10.82 -7.56
N ARG A 26 15.94 11.20 -8.08
CA ARG A 26 14.78 11.66 -7.29
C ARG A 26 13.72 10.57 -7.14
N SER A 27 13.64 9.64 -8.08
CA SER A 27 12.76 8.47 -8.02
C SER A 27 13.56 7.22 -7.67
N GLY A 28 13.74 6.97 -6.38
CA GLY A 28 14.20 5.66 -5.89
C GLY A 28 13.23 4.56 -6.34
N LEU A 29 13.71 3.73 -7.28
CA LEU A 29 13.14 2.48 -7.82
C LEU A 29 11.61 2.39 -7.91
N GLN A 30 11.09 2.69 -9.10
CA GLN A 30 9.92 1.97 -9.61
C GLN A 30 10.26 1.46 -11.02
N GLU A 31 10.51 0.15 -11.09
CA GLU A 31 10.90 -0.62 -12.27
C GLU A 31 9.86 -0.49 -13.39
N THR A 32 10.15 0.34 -14.39
CA THR A 32 9.55 0.28 -15.71
C THR A 32 10.66 0.76 -16.66
N TRP A 33 11.08 0.12 -17.75
CA TRP A 33 10.39 -0.69 -18.74
C TRP A 33 11.42 -1.63 -19.38
N GLY A 34 11.08 -2.91 -19.54
CA GLY A 34 11.86 -3.84 -20.35
C GLY A 34 11.89 -3.36 -21.80
N ILE A 35 13.08 -3.19 -22.35
CA ILE A 35 13.28 -3.05 -23.79
C ILE A 35 12.99 -4.41 -24.40
N GLU A 36 11.75 -4.65 -24.83
CA GLU A 36 11.43 -5.77 -25.70
C GLU A 36 12.02 -5.47 -27.09
N PHE A 37 13.16 -6.10 -27.34
CA PHE A 37 13.88 -6.05 -28.60
C PHE A 37 13.02 -6.71 -29.69
N ILE A 38 12.91 -6.03 -30.83
CA ILE A 38 12.25 -6.53 -32.04
C ILE A 38 12.77 -7.92 -32.39
N SER A 39 11.86 -8.89 -32.49
CA SER A 39 12.03 -10.08 -33.34
C SER A 39 10.69 -10.39 -33.98
N ARG A 40 10.31 -9.50 -34.91
CA ARG A 40 9.39 -9.88 -35.98
C ARG A 40 10.19 -10.67 -37.00
N ASP A 41 10.45 -11.94 -36.69
CA ASP A 41 10.73 -12.94 -37.71
C ASP A 41 9.56 -13.92 -37.70
N GLN A 42 8.70 -13.78 -38.70
CA GLN A 42 7.72 -14.80 -39.01
C GLN A 42 8.47 -15.95 -39.67
N HIS A 43 8.59 -17.06 -38.96
CA HIS A 43 8.88 -18.32 -39.63
C HIS A 43 7.81 -19.36 -39.28
N VAL A 44 7.03 -19.65 -40.32
CA VAL A 44 6.10 -20.76 -40.47
C VAL A 44 6.83 -22.08 -40.21
N THR A 45 6.19 -23.05 -39.55
CA THR A 45 5.92 -24.42 -40.06
C THR A 45 5.17 -25.22 -39.00
N GLU A 46 4.16 -25.94 -39.48
CA GLU A 46 3.27 -26.84 -38.75
C GLU A 46 3.98 -28.09 -38.19
N GLU A 47 3.23 -28.77 -37.32
CA GLU A 47 3.31 -30.19 -36.95
C GLU A 47 4.33 -30.62 -35.89
N GLY A 48 3.77 -31.08 -34.76
CA GLY A 48 4.33 -32.18 -34.00
C GLY A 48 4.91 -31.84 -32.63
N ASN A 49 4.05 -31.55 -31.65
CA ASN A 49 4.21 -32.13 -30.31
C ASN A 49 2.92 -32.02 -29.49
N LEU A 50 2.04 -33.02 -29.66
CA LEU A 50 1.06 -33.34 -28.63
C LEU A 50 1.85 -33.84 -27.42
N LEU A 51 1.56 -33.28 -26.24
CA LEU A 51 2.13 -33.60 -24.92
C LEU A 51 3.33 -32.74 -24.48
N GLN A 52 3.14 -31.44 -24.28
CA GLN A 52 3.88 -30.77 -23.21
C GLN A 52 3.12 -29.58 -22.61
N ASN A 53 2.85 -29.71 -21.31
CA ASN A 53 2.46 -28.66 -20.37
C ASN A 53 1.08 -28.00 -20.54
N GLU A 54 0.05 -28.73 -20.09
CA GLU A 54 -1.14 -28.17 -19.42
C GLU A 54 -0.79 -27.46 -18.08
N SER A 55 0.37 -26.79 -17.99
CA SER A 55 0.91 -26.19 -16.77
C SER A 55 0.95 -24.66 -16.83
N GLU A 56 0.54 -24.04 -17.94
CA GLU A 56 0.54 -22.57 -18.13
C GLU A 56 -0.84 -21.93 -17.89
N SER A 57 -1.76 -22.62 -17.22
CA SER A 57 -3.08 -22.08 -16.88
C SER A 57 -3.50 -22.40 -15.43
N ARG A 58 -2.62 -22.08 -14.48
CA ARG A 58 -2.99 -21.85 -13.07
C ARG A 58 -2.38 -20.58 -12.48
N SER A 59 -1.91 -19.65 -13.31
CA SER A 59 -1.82 -18.26 -12.86
C SER A 59 -3.13 -17.59 -13.23
N GLY A 60 -4.22 -18.06 -12.60
CA GLY A 60 -5.37 -17.16 -12.42
C GLY A 60 -4.78 -15.96 -11.71
N ALA A 61 -4.85 -14.79 -12.32
CA ALA A 61 -4.60 -13.54 -11.63
C ALA A 61 -5.55 -13.54 -10.43
N GLU A 62 -5.06 -14.02 -9.28
CA GLU A 62 -5.73 -13.83 -8.01
C GLU A 62 -5.82 -12.34 -7.89
N LYS A 63 -7.03 -11.83 -8.10
CA LYS A 63 -7.33 -10.41 -8.06
C LYS A 63 -6.95 -9.99 -6.65
N GLN A 64 -5.75 -9.42 -6.48
CA GLN A 64 -5.26 -8.95 -5.20
C GLN A 64 -6.33 -7.99 -4.68
N LEU A 65 -7.01 -8.41 -3.61
CA LEU A 65 -8.00 -7.58 -2.97
C LEU A 65 -7.23 -6.40 -2.37
N GLU A 66 -7.72 -5.20 -2.62
CA GLU A 66 -7.11 -3.96 -2.13
C GLU A 66 -7.99 -3.37 -1.04
N ILE A 67 -7.35 -2.75 -0.05
CA ILE A 67 -7.98 -2.01 1.04
C ILE A 67 -7.52 -0.56 0.99
N VAL A 68 -8.40 0.35 1.40
CA VAL A 68 -8.14 1.79 1.45
C VAL A 68 -8.12 2.22 2.90
N VAL A 69 -7.02 2.86 3.32
CA VAL A 69 -6.82 3.33 4.70
C VAL A 69 -6.43 4.80 4.72
N HIS A 70 -6.79 5.49 5.79
CA HIS A 70 -6.40 6.88 6.01
C HIS A 70 -5.24 6.93 7.02
N VAL A 71 -4.08 7.42 6.61
CA VAL A 71 -2.91 7.59 7.49
C VAL A 71 -2.81 9.05 7.94
N ALA A 72 -2.76 9.26 9.25
CA ALA A 72 -2.70 10.57 9.89
C ALA A 72 -1.70 10.60 11.06
N GLY A 73 -1.35 11.81 11.52
CA GLY A 73 -0.47 12.02 12.66
C GLY A 73 0.99 12.22 12.26
N ALA A 74 1.91 11.68 13.06
CA ALA A 74 3.36 11.87 12.96
C ALA A 74 4.00 11.06 11.81
N VAL A 75 3.54 11.27 10.58
CA VAL A 75 4.06 10.67 9.34
C VAL A 75 4.46 11.75 8.33
N LYS A 76 5.38 11.43 7.42
CA LYS A 76 5.87 12.44 6.45
C LYS A 76 4.82 12.94 5.48
N ALA A 77 3.94 12.04 5.01
CA ALA A 77 2.84 12.36 4.12
C ALA A 77 1.54 11.76 4.67
N PRO A 78 0.74 12.53 5.42
CA PRO A 78 -0.61 12.14 5.76
C PRO A 78 -1.50 12.09 4.51
N GLY A 79 -2.42 11.12 4.45
CA GLY A 79 -3.28 10.94 3.29
C GLY A 79 -3.98 9.59 3.24
N VAL A 80 -4.71 9.34 2.15
CA VAL A 80 -5.40 8.08 1.91
C VAL A 80 -4.56 7.21 0.99
N TYR A 81 -4.39 5.94 1.38
CA TYR A 81 -3.53 5.00 0.69
C TYR A 81 -4.26 3.69 0.40
N THR A 82 -4.02 3.15 -0.79
CA THR A 82 -4.45 1.81 -1.17
C THR A 82 -3.34 0.81 -0.87
N LEU A 83 -3.64 -0.25 -0.13
CA LEU A 83 -2.74 -1.35 0.20
C LEU A 83 -3.38 -2.69 -0.19
N GLU A 84 -2.58 -3.74 -0.27
CA GLU A 84 -3.09 -5.10 -0.45
C GLU A 84 -3.86 -5.53 0.82
N GLU A 85 -4.90 -6.33 0.65
CA GLU A 85 -5.61 -6.96 1.76
C GLU A 85 -4.65 -7.82 2.58
N GLY A 86 -4.75 -7.75 3.90
CA GLY A 86 -3.81 -8.39 4.82
C GLY A 86 -2.55 -7.57 5.11
N ALA A 87 -2.43 -6.36 4.53
CA ALA A 87 -1.40 -5.40 4.93
C ALA A 87 -1.45 -5.10 6.43
N ARG A 88 -0.30 -4.73 6.98
CA ARG A 88 -0.14 -4.40 8.40
C ARG A 88 0.14 -2.92 8.59
N TYR A 89 -0.07 -2.43 9.81
CA TYR A 89 0.11 -1.03 10.20
C TYR A 89 1.45 -0.43 9.74
N TYR A 90 2.56 -1.16 9.90
CA TYR A 90 3.88 -0.67 9.47
C TYR A 90 3.95 -0.36 7.96
N GLN A 91 3.25 -1.13 7.12
CA GLN A 91 3.24 -0.95 5.67
C GLN A 91 2.49 0.33 5.28
N ALA A 92 1.44 0.69 6.03
CA ALA A 92 0.75 1.97 5.84
C ALA A 92 1.65 3.16 6.22
N VAL A 93 2.43 3.02 7.30
CA VAL A 93 3.42 4.04 7.70
C VAL A 93 4.52 4.18 6.65
N GLU A 94 5.03 3.07 6.10
CA GLU A 94 6.00 3.08 5.01
C GLU A 94 5.44 3.75 3.75
N LYS A 95 4.20 3.44 3.35
CA LYS A 95 3.52 4.11 2.22
C LYS A 95 3.31 5.61 2.46
N ALA A 96 3.13 6.04 3.71
CA ALA A 96 3.08 7.44 4.11
C ALA A 96 4.47 8.12 4.15
N GLY A 97 5.53 7.46 3.67
CA GLY A 97 6.90 7.99 3.62
C GLY A 97 7.71 7.73 4.90
N GLY A 98 7.18 6.92 5.81
CA GLY A 98 7.75 6.62 7.12
C GLY A 98 7.29 7.58 8.21
N ALA A 99 7.57 7.18 9.45
CA ALA A 99 7.30 7.97 10.64
C ALA A 99 8.24 9.19 10.72
N LEU A 100 7.76 10.27 11.34
CA LEU A 100 8.59 11.42 11.69
C LEU A 100 9.44 11.12 12.95
N PRO A 101 10.56 11.83 13.20
CA PRO A 101 11.38 11.66 14.40
C PRO A 101 10.61 11.86 15.71
N GLU A 102 9.59 12.70 15.69
CA GLU A 102 8.68 12.97 16.80
C GLU A 102 7.56 11.93 16.95
N ALA A 103 7.51 10.89 16.12
CA ALA A 103 6.49 9.84 16.22
C ALA A 103 6.76 8.86 17.37
N ASP A 104 5.72 8.54 18.14
CA ASP A 104 5.77 7.55 19.21
C ASP A 104 5.21 6.21 18.70
N LEU A 105 6.08 5.42 18.06
CA LEU A 105 5.71 4.13 17.48
C LEU A 105 5.53 3.03 18.54
N ASP A 106 6.10 3.18 19.73
CA ASP A 106 6.01 2.19 20.80
C ASP A 106 4.57 2.08 21.36
N ARG A 107 3.75 3.10 21.13
CA ARG A 107 2.33 3.14 21.50
C ARG A 107 1.41 2.40 20.52
N ILE A 108 1.93 1.92 19.40
CA ILE A 108 1.12 1.26 18.36
C ILE A 108 1.65 -0.14 18.08
N ASN A 109 0.73 -1.09 17.95
CA ASN A 109 1.05 -2.39 17.40
C ASN A 109 1.23 -2.31 15.87
N LEU A 110 2.47 -2.05 15.43
CA LEU A 110 2.85 -2.00 14.02
C LEU A 110 2.59 -3.31 13.25
N ALA A 111 2.50 -4.44 13.95
CA ALA A 111 2.18 -5.72 13.37
C ALA A 111 0.67 -5.95 13.24
N ARG A 112 -0.20 -5.06 13.72
CA ARG A 112 -1.65 -5.26 13.60
C ARG A 112 -2.07 -5.29 12.11
N PRO A 113 -2.91 -6.25 11.69
CA PRO A 113 -3.49 -6.22 10.36
C PRO A 113 -4.38 -4.98 10.19
N LEU A 114 -4.45 -4.49 8.96
CA LEU A 114 -5.31 -3.39 8.55
C LEU A 114 -6.64 -3.93 8.05
N VAL A 115 -7.70 -3.17 8.31
CA VAL A 115 -9.04 -3.39 7.76
C VAL A 115 -9.36 -2.27 6.77
N ASP A 116 -10.15 -2.58 5.73
CA ASP A 116 -10.63 -1.57 4.79
C ASP A 116 -11.41 -0.45 5.50
N GLY A 117 -11.18 0.79 5.06
CA GLY A 117 -11.80 1.99 5.61
C GLY A 117 -11.24 2.44 6.96
N GLU A 118 -10.20 1.77 7.49
CA GLU A 118 -9.63 2.10 8.78
C GLU A 118 -8.75 3.36 8.74
N GLN A 119 -8.73 4.12 9.84
CA GLN A 119 -7.78 5.21 10.06
C GLN A 119 -6.58 4.73 10.88
N VAL A 120 -5.38 4.83 10.30
CA VAL A 120 -4.09 4.64 10.95
C VAL A 120 -3.62 5.97 11.50
N TYR A 121 -3.64 6.14 12.82
CA TYR A 121 -3.15 7.34 13.48
C TYR A 121 -1.82 7.07 14.18
N ILE A 122 -0.78 7.84 13.83
CA ILE A 122 0.53 7.80 14.45
C ILE A 122 0.66 8.93 15.49
N PRO A 123 0.76 8.65 16.80
CA PRO A 123 0.82 9.68 17.82
C PRO A 123 2.18 10.37 17.83
N PHE A 124 2.19 11.59 18.33
CA PHE A 124 3.42 12.34 18.59
C PHE A 124 3.98 11.95 19.98
N THR A 125 5.29 12.10 20.15
CA THR A 125 5.98 11.90 21.43
C THR A 125 5.47 12.92 22.43
N GLY A 126 4.93 12.45 23.56
CA GLY A 126 4.32 13.31 24.59
C GLY A 126 2.88 13.72 24.32
N ASP A 127 2.23 13.16 23.29
CA ASP A 127 0.81 13.36 23.06
C ASP A 127 -0.02 12.59 24.11
N GLU A 128 -0.93 13.28 24.81
CA GLU A 128 -1.87 12.65 25.76
C GLU A 128 -3.08 12.02 25.06
N GLY A 129 -3.07 12.02 23.72
CA GLY A 129 -4.10 11.39 22.91
C GLY A 129 -4.39 9.93 23.30
N PRO A 130 -5.62 9.46 23.05
CA PRO A 130 -6.04 8.12 23.44
C PRO A 130 -5.10 7.09 22.83
N SER A 131 -4.39 6.36 23.69
CA SER A 131 -3.60 5.20 23.26
C SER A 131 -4.56 4.19 22.61
N ALA A 132 -4.27 3.75 21.37
CA ALA A 132 -5.11 2.76 20.69
C ALA A 132 -5.24 1.46 21.50
N ALA A 133 -4.26 1.17 22.37
CA ALA A 133 -4.30 0.04 23.30
C ALA A 133 -5.32 0.19 24.44
N ALA A 134 -5.83 1.39 24.73
CA ALA A 134 -6.73 1.65 25.86
C ALA A 134 -8.22 1.63 25.49
N LEU A 135 -8.56 1.54 24.20
CA LEU A 135 -9.96 1.61 23.74
C LEU A 135 -10.73 0.28 23.87
N GLU A 136 -10.04 -0.83 24.16
CA GLU A 136 -10.63 -2.17 24.15
C GLU A 136 -10.97 -2.77 25.53
N SER A 137 -10.49 -2.25 26.68
CA SER A 137 -10.59 -3.01 27.95
C SER A 137 -11.47 -2.47 29.08
N GLU A 138 -12.05 -1.28 29.05
CA GLU A 138 -12.70 -0.75 30.27
C GLU A 138 -14.22 -0.54 30.08
N GLY A 139 -14.99 -1.65 30.11
CA GLY A 139 -16.41 -1.62 30.53
C GLY A 139 -17.50 -1.53 29.46
N LYS A 140 -17.20 -1.72 28.17
CA LYS A 140 -18.25 -1.73 27.11
C LYS A 140 -18.82 -3.14 26.91
N ILE A 141 -20.13 -3.27 27.17
CA ILE A 141 -20.89 -4.49 26.91
C ILE A 141 -21.31 -4.52 25.43
N ASN A 142 -20.99 -5.60 24.72
CA ASN A 142 -21.27 -5.72 23.30
C ASN A 142 -22.76 -6.03 23.05
N LEU A 143 -23.50 -5.11 22.43
CA LEU A 143 -24.94 -5.25 22.16
C LEU A 143 -25.31 -6.50 21.34
N ASN A 144 -24.42 -6.95 20.46
CA ASN A 144 -24.71 -8.07 19.55
C ASN A 144 -24.39 -9.44 20.16
N SER A 145 -23.68 -9.48 21.29
CA SER A 145 -23.24 -10.74 21.91
C SER A 145 -23.48 -10.83 23.42
N ALA A 146 -23.87 -9.74 24.07
CA ALA A 146 -24.11 -9.71 25.50
C ALA A 146 -25.36 -10.49 25.87
N SER A 147 -25.29 -11.18 27.01
CA SER A 147 -26.43 -11.84 27.63
C SER A 147 -27.42 -10.83 28.24
N ILE A 148 -28.64 -11.29 28.50
CA ILE A 148 -29.70 -10.47 29.11
C ILE A 148 -29.27 -9.91 30.47
N LEU A 149 -28.57 -10.71 31.28
CA LEU A 149 -28.07 -10.29 32.60
C LEU A 149 -27.00 -9.20 32.47
N GLU A 150 -26.14 -9.29 31.44
CA GLU A 150 -25.14 -8.25 31.17
C GLU A 150 -25.79 -6.96 30.70
N LEU A 151 -26.79 -7.02 29.83
CA LEU A 151 -27.54 -5.85 29.39
C LEU A 151 -28.34 -5.19 30.54
N GLN A 152 -28.89 -5.99 31.45
CA GLN A 152 -29.61 -5.51 32.64
C GLN A 152 -28.68 -4.91 33.71
N SER A 153 -27.37 -5.21 33.66
CA SER A 153 -26.39 -4.56 34.52
C SER A 153 -26.09 -3.10 34.12
N LEU A 154 -26.52 -2.70 32.90
CA LEU A 154 -26.35 -1.33 32.43
C LEU A 154 -27.32 -0.38 33.14
N PRO A 155 -26.85 0.81 33.56
CA PRO A 155 -27.70 1.79 34.22
C PRO A 155 -28.86 2.21 33.31
N GLY A 156 -30.09 2.02 33.80
CA GLY A 156 -31.31 2.39 33.08
C GLY A 156 -31.97 1.27 32.26
N ILE A 157 -31.43 0.05 32.26
CA ILE A 157 -32.07 -1.13 31.65
C ILE A 157 -32.66 -2.01 32.78
N GLY A 158 -33.98 -2.14 32.83
CA GLY A 158 -34.68 -3.03 33.77
C GLY A 158 -35.24 -4.28 33.08
N GLU A 159 -35.83 -5.17 33.85
CA GLU A 159 -36.71 -6.23 33.31
C GLU A 159 -37.94 -5.62 32.62
N VAL A 160 -38.34 -6.21 31.48
CA VAL A 160 -39.55 -5.81 30.73
C VAL A 160 -40.66 -6.83 30.92
#